data_AF-A0A3L7X4A3-F1
#
_entry.id   AF-A0A3L7X4A3-F1
#
_cell.length_a   1.000
_cell.length_b   1.000
_cell.length_c   1.000
_cell.angle_alpha   90.00
_cell.angle_beta   90.00
_cell.angle_gamma   90.00
#
_symmetry.space_group_name_H-M   'P 1'
#
loop_
_entity.id
_entity.type
_entity.pdbx_description
1 polymer ?
#
loop_
_entity_poly.entity_id
_entity_poly.type
_entity_poly.pdbx_seq_one_letter_code
_entity_poly.pdbx_strand_id
1 'polypeptide(L)' 'EERHAPVTLISLNQPDRDHVLSYLLRLQLAEAMNRAEADSEVRAIVLTGTGQKAFCAGGDLKEMPTPR' A
#
# COMPACT_ATOMS: atom_id res chain seq x y z
N GLU A 1 1.00 -9.66 0.28
CA GLU A 1 -0.42 -9.83 -0.08
C GLU A 1 -0.85 -11.17 0.48
N GLU A 2 -1.94 -11.19 1.23
CA GLU A 2 -2.56 -12.41 1.77
C GLU A 2 -4.03 -12.42 1.35
N ARG A 3 -4.57 -13.62 1.06
CA ARG A 3 -5.90 -13.78 0.46
C ARG A 3 -6.80 -14.62 1.37
N HIS A 4 -7.94 -14.04 1.72
CA HIS A 4 -9.01 -14.70 2.47
C HIS A 4 -10.33 -14.41 1.77
N ALA A 5 -10.65 -15.16 0.71
CA ALA A 5 -11.83 -14.89 -0.10
C ALA A 5 -13.09 -14.69 0.78
N PRO A 6 -13.89 -13.62 0.54
CA PRO A 6 -13.84 -12.69 -0.59
C PRO A 6 -13.00 -11.41 -0.35
N VAL A 7 -12.00 -11.45 0.53
CA VAL A 7 -11.20 -10.29 0.96
C VAL A 7 -9.72 -10.48 0.61
N THR A 8 -9.09 -9.43 0.08
CA THR A 8 -7.62 -9.37 -0.11
C THR A 8 -6.98 -8.42 0.91
N LEU A 9 -5.94 -8.88 1.60
CA LEU A 9 -5.14 -8.10 2.54
C LEU A 9 -3.85 -7.62 1.86
N ILE A 10 -3.70 -6.30 1.76
CA ILE A 10 -2.50 -5.63 1.27
C ILE A 10 -1.82 -4.95 2.47
N SER A 11 -0.55 -5.30 2.73
CA SER A 11 0.23 -4.73 3.82
C SER A 11 1.39 -3.93 3.28
N LEU A 12 1.49 -2.65 3.64
CA LEU A 12 2.68 -1.84 3.41
C LEU A 12 3.80 -2.39 4.29
N ASN A 13 4.93 -2.79 3.70
CA ASN A 13 6.02 -3.47 4.43
C ASN A 13 7.33 -2.67 4.39
N GLN A 14 7.29 -1.45 4.92
CA GLN A 14 8.44 -0.57 5.11
C GLN A 14 8.41 0.06 6.52
N PRO A 15 8.41 -0.76 7.59
CA PRO A 15 8.24 -0.28 8.96
C PRO A 15 9.37 0.68 9.39
N ASP A 16 10.59 0.47 8.90
CA ASP A 16 11.75 1.34 9.21
C ASP A 16 11.63 2.76 8.65
N ARG A 17 10.70 2.96 7.70
CA ARG A 17 10.42 4.24 7.06
C ARG A 17 8.98 4.69 7.30
N ASP A 18 8.30 4.14 8.32
CA ASP A 18 6.90 4.45 8.65
C ASP A 18 5.95 4.36 7.44
N HIS A 19 6.25 3.46 6.50
CA HIS A 19 5.52 3.26 5.25
C HIS A 19 5.31 4.53 4.41
N VAL A 20 6.29 5.44 4.39
CA VAL A 20 6.29 6.61 3.51
C VAL A 20 6.04 6.20 2.05
N LEU A 21 5.07 6.87 1.39
CA LEU A 21 4.63 6.64 0.02
C LEU A 21 5.65 7.16 -1.01
N SER A 22 6.85 6.56 -0.99
CA SER A 22 7.85 6.67 -2.05
C SER A 22 7.29 6.19 -3.39
N TYR A 23 7.96 6.56 -4.48
CA TYR A 23 7.58 6.21 -5.84
C TYR A 23 7.47 4.69 -6.01
N LEU A 24 8.47 3.97 -5.50
CA LEU A 24 8.50 2.52 -5.55
C LEU A 24 7.35 1.89 -4.75
N LEU A 25 7.06 2.40 -3.54
CA LEU A 25 5.94 1.88 -2.74
C LEU A 25 4.59 2.15 -3.41
N ARG A 26 4.43 3.33 -4.02
CA ARG A 26 3.22 3.68 -4.80
C ARG A 26 3.03 2.77 -6.01
N LEU A 27 4.12 2.45 -6.73
CA LEU A 27 4.08 1.53 -7.87
C LEU A 27 3.68 0.12 -7.45
N GLN A 28 4.28 -0.41 -6.37
CA GLN A 28 3.95 -1.72 -5.82
C GLN A 28 2.50 -1.79 -5.33
N LEU A 29 2.03 -0.72 -4.68
CA LEU A 29 0.64 -0.63 -4.23
C LEU A 29 -0.33 -0.62 -5.40
N ALA A 30 -0.05 0.17 -6.45
CA ALA A 30 -0.88 0.20 -7.66
C ALA A 30 -0.94 -1.18 -8.33
N GLU A 31 0.18 -1.89 -8.42
CA GLU A 31 0.21 -3.24 -8.99
C GLU A 31 -0.63 -4.23 -8.16
N ALA A 32 -0.55 -4.17 -6.83
CA ALA A 32 -1.35 -5.01 -5.94
C ALA A 32 -2.86 -4.70 -6.05
N MET A 33 -3.21 -3.42 -6.15
CA MET A 33 -4.60 -2.99 -6.36
C MET A 33 -5.14 -3.49 -7.71
N ASN A 34 -4.38 -3.35 -8.79
CA ASN A 34 -4.77 -3.84 -10.11
C ASN A 34 -4.99 -5.36 -10.13
N ARG A 35 -4.13 -6.13 -9.42
CA ARG A 35 -4.32 -7.59 -9.29
C ARG A 35 -5.57 -7.95 -8.51
N ALA A 36 -5.90 -7.20 -7.47
CA ALA A 36 -7.10 -7.42 -6.67
C ALA A 36 -8.37 -7.01 -7.42
N GLU A 37 -8.32 -5.93 -8.20
CA GLU A 37 -9.43 -5.47 -9.05
C GLU A 37 -9.76 -6.45 -10.18
N ALA A 38 -8.74 -7.07 -10.78
CA ALA A 38 -8.92 -8.04 -11.87
C ALA A 38 -9.51 -9.38 -11.41
N ASP A 39 -9.60 -9.62 -10.10
CA ASP A 39 -10.07 -10.88 -9.53
C ASP A 39 -11.56 -10.80 -9.15
N SER A 40 -12.39 -11.56 -9.87
CA SER A 40 -13.84 -11.61 -9.65
C SER A 40 -14.27 -12.18 -8.29
N GLU A 41 -13.39 -12.91 -7.60
CA GLU A 41 -13.67 -13.45 -6.25
C GLU A 41 -13.45 -12.40 -5.15
N VAL A 42 -12.70 -11.33 -5.44
CA VAL A 42 -12.43 -10.25 -4.50
C VAL A 42 -13.61 -9.29 -4.43
N ARG A 43 -14.13 -9.10 -3.22
CA ARG A 43 -15.26 -8.21 -2.92
C ARG A 43 -14.88 -7.08 -1.98
N ALA A 44 -13.76 -7.20 -1.28
CA ALA A 44 -13.19 -6.13 -0.47
C ALA A 44 -11.65 -6.21 -0.43
N ILE A 45 -11.03 -5.04 -0.27
CA ILE A 45 -9.59 -4.90 -0.05
C ILE A 45 -9.38 -4.26 1.32
N VAL A 46 -8.55 -4.89 2.15
CA VAL A 46 -8.06 -4.30 3.40
C VAL A 46 -6.63 -3.85 3.15
N LEU A 47 -6.38 -2.56 3.34
CA LEU A 47 -5.04 -1.98 3.29
C LEU A 47 -4.58 -1.71 4.73
N THR A 48 -3.42 -2.26 5.10
CA THR A 48 -2.80 -2.07 6.42
C THR A 48 -1.29 -1.83 6.31
N GLY A 49 -0.62 -1.51 7.42
CA GLY A 49 0.83 -1.40 7.54
C GLY A 49 1.37 -2.52 8.45
N THR A 50 2.60 -2.99 8.20
CA THR A 50 3.26 -3.94 9.11
C THR A 50 3.86 -3.24 10.32
N GLY A 51 4.03 -3.97 11.42
CA GLY A 51 4.50 -3.38 12.68
C GLY A 51 3.39 -2.65 13.45
N GLN A 52 3.78 -1.87 14.48
CA GLN A 52 2.84 -1.24 15.42
C GLN A 52 2.94 0.29 15.48
N LYS A 53 3.94 0.88 14.81
CA LYS A 53 4.28 2.30 14.98
C LYS A 53 3.36 3.22 14.16
N ALA A 54 3.14 2.89 12.89
CA ALA A 54 2.36 3.70 11.97
C ALA A 54 1.72 2.83 10.90
N PHE A 55 0.55 3.23 10.41
CA PHE A 55 -0.03 2.68 9.19
C PHE A 55 0.72 3.21 7.95
N CYS A 56 0.80 4.53 7.83
CA CYS A 56 1.47 5.25 6.75
C CYS A 56 1.77 6.68 7.19
N ALA A 57 3.02 7.13 7.03
CA ALA A 57 3.44 8.50 7.34
C ALA A 57 3.12 9.53 6.25
N GLY A 58 2.51 9.11 5.14
CA GLY A 58 2.10 9.98 4.03
C GLY A 58 3.09 10.00 2.85
N GLY A 59 3.01 11.04 2.01
CA GLY A 59 3.85 11.20 0.82
C GLY A 59 5.33 11.40 1.13
N ASP A 60 6.22 10.89 0.27
CA ASP A 60 7.66 11.16 0.40
C ASP A 60 7.97 12.60 0.00
N LEU A 61 8.15 13.48 1.00
CA LEU A 61 8.48 14.89 0.79
C LEU A 61 9.79 15.08 0.02
N LYS A 62 10.72 14.10 0.05
CA LYS A 62 11.98 14.17 -0.71
C LYS A 62 11.75 13.94 -2.20
N GLU A 63 10.66 13.28 -2.57
CA GLU A 63 10.28 13.01 -3.96
C GLU A 63 9.22 14.00 -4.48
N MET A 64 8.63 14.82 -3.60
CA MET A 64 7.64 15.80 -4.01
C MET A 64 8.33 16.96 -4.77
N PRO A 65 7.86 17.29 -5.98
CA PRO A 65 8.35 18.48 -6.66
C PRO A 65 7.98 19.71 -5.82
N THR A 66 8.88 20.69 -5.80
CA THR A 66 8.62 21.96 -5.12
C THR A 66 7.34 22.58 -5.72
N PRO A 67 6.35 22.95 -4.89
CA PRO A 67 5.16 23.63 -5.38
C PRO A 67 5.58 24.87 -6.14
N ARG A 68 5.01 25.08 -7.34
CA ARG A 68 5.17 26.33 -8.09
C ARG A 68 4.29 27.41 -7.50
#